data_AF-A0A6I7P3E1-F1
#
_entry.id   AF-A0A6I7P3E1-F1
#
_cell.length_a   1.000
_cell.length_b   1.000
_cell.length_c   1.000
_cell.angle_alpha   90.00
_cell.angle_beta   90.00
_cell.angle_gamma   90.00
#
_symmetry.space_group_name_H-M   'P 1'
#
loop_
_entity.id
_entity.type
_entity.pdbx_description
1 polymer ?
#
loop_
_entity_poly.entity_id
_entity_poly.type
_entity_poly.pdbx_seq_one_letter_code
_entity_poly.pdbx_strand_id
1 'polypeptide(L)'
;MSEKRSEYIEKLKNKLDELNSEIDKIETKADQANTEAKIKYEKQKAELRSRQKDLNEKLESLKMASDSAWEDLKSGADLAWEALSNAVKSAKTHFE
;
A
#
# COMPACT_ATOMS: atom_id res chain seq x y z
N MET A 1 4.22 -19.76 13.65
CA MET A 1 4.21 -19.42 12.21
C MET A 1 5.33 -20.18 11.53
N SER A 2 5.08 -20.70 10.31
CA SER A 2 6.14 -21.29 9.48
C SER A 2 7.04 -20.21 8.89
N GLU A 3 8.31 -20.52 8.64
CA GLU A 3 9.32 -19.63 8.03
C GLU A 3 8.78 -18.96 6.75
N LYS A 4 8.18 -19.76 5.85
CA LYS A 4 7.55 -19.27 4.60
C LYS A 4 6.49 -18.19 4.83
N ARG A 5 5.73 -18.27 5.92
CA ARG A 5 4.69 -17.27 6.25
C ARG A 5 5.31 -15.98 6.74
N SER A 6 6.35 -16.09 7.58
CA SER A 6 7.11 -14.95 8.07
C SER A 6 7.81 -14.22 6.92
N GLU A 7 8.46 -14.95 6.01
CA GLU A 7 9.09 -14.38 4.81
C GLU A 7 8.08 -13.65 3.92
N TYR A 8 6.88 -14.22 3.71
CA TYR A 8 5.84 -13.57 2.93
C TYR A 8 5.37 -12.25 3.55
N ILE A 9 5.10 -12.24 4.86
CA ILE A 9 4.67 -11.04 5.59
C ILE A 9 5.78 -9.97 5.56
N GLU A 10 7.03 -10.36 5.80
CA GLU A 10 8.17 -9.45 5.76
C GLU A 10 8.36 -8.84 4.37
N LYS A 11 8.27 -9.67 3.32
CA LYS A 11 8.33 -9.20 1.93
C LYS A 11 7.27 -8.16 1.63
N LEU A 12 6.02 -8.37 2.04
CA LEU A 12 4.95 -7.39 1.81
C LEU A 12 5.15 -6.12 2.64
N LYS A 13 5.65 -6.22 3.87
CA LYS A 13 6.00 -5.04 4.67
C LYS A 13 7.08 -4.20 4.00
N ASN A 14 8.17 -4.82 3.56
CA ASN A 14 9.25 -4.12 2.87
C ASN A 14 8.73 -3.38 1.63
N LYS A 15 7.90 -4.05 0.83
CA LYS A 15 7.27 -3.42 -0.34
C LYS A 15 6.30 -2.29 0.03
N LEU A 16 5.59 -2.39 1.16
CA LEU A 16 4.73 -1.33 1.66
C LEU A 16 5.56 -0.11 2.08
N ASP A 17 6.71 -0.31 2.73
CA ASP A 17 7.65 0.77 3.04
C ASP A 17 8.21 1.45 1.78
N GLU A 18 8.49 0.69 0.72
CA GLU A 18 8.86 1.24 -0.58
C GLU A 18 7.75 2.11 -1.17
N LEU A 19 6.49 1.64 -1.15
CA LEU A 19 5.36 2.44 -1.62
C LEU A 19 5.12 3.69 -0.79
N ASN A 20 5.29 3.63 0.54
CA ASN A 20 5.18 4.80 1.41
C ASN A 20 6.19 5.87 0.99
N SER A 21 7.43 5.46 0.73
CA SER A 21 8.48 6.35 0.25
C SER A 21 8.16 6.95 -1.13
N GLU A 22 7.48 6.20 -2.02
CA GLU A 22 6.99 6.76 -3.29
C GLU A 22 5.85 7.76 -3.08
N ILE A 23 4.92 7.50 -2.16
CA ILE A 23 3.83 8.42 -1.81
C ILE A 23 4.38 9.74 -1.27
N ASP A 24 5.40 9.70 -0.39
CA ASP A 24 6.06 10.90 0.14
C ASP A 24 6.75 11.73 -0.96
N LYS A 25 7.33 11.06 -1.97
CA LYS A 25 7.90 11.76 -3.14
C LYS A 25 6.82 12.43 -3.97
N ILE A 26 5.68 11.78 -4.18
CA ILE A 26 4.55 12.36 -4.90
C ILE A 26 3.98 13.55 -4.11
N GLU A 27 3.88 13.44 -2.78
CA GLU A 27 3.44 14.53 -1.89
C GLU A 27 4.35 15.76 -2.07
N THR A 28 5.66 15.56 -1.98
CA THR A 28 6.64 16.64 -2.16
C THR A 28 6.50 17.32 -3.52
N LYS A 29 6.30 16.54 -4.60
CA LYS A 29 6.08 17.08 -5.95
C LYS A 29 4.75 17.84 -6.05
N ALA A 30 3.69 17.33 -5.42
CA ALA A 30 2.38 17.98 -5.40
C ALA A 30 2.40 19.30 -4.64
N ASP A 31 3.16 19.40 -3.54
CA ASP A 31 3.37 20.64 -2.79
C ASP A 31 4.14 21.70 -3.58
N GLN A 32 5.03 21.27 -4.48
CA GLN A 32 5.77 22.16 -5.39
C GLN A 32 4.98 22.52 -6.66
N ALA A 33 3.90 21.80 -6.95
CA ALA A 33 3.07 22.01 -8.12
C ALA A 33 2.05 23.16 -7.92
N ASN A 34 1.26 23.44 -8.96
CA ASN A 34 0.22 24.45 -8.87
C ASN A 34 -0.96 24.00 -7.97
N THR A 35 -1.80 24.95 -7.57
CA THR A 35 -2.97 24.69 -6.70
C THR A 35 -3.88 23.59 -7.21
N GLU A 36 -4.09 23.48 -8.54
CA GLU A 36 -4.94 22.43 -9.12
C GLU A 36 -4.34 21.03 -8.92
N ALA A 37 -3.03 20.87 -9.18
CA ALA A 37 -2.34 19.60 -8.97
C ALA A 37 -2.33 19.21 -7.48
N LYS A 38 -2.10 20.16 -6.58
CA LYS A 38 -2.21 19.93 -5.13
C LYS A 38 -3.60 19.45 -4.72
N ILE A 39 -4.67 20.07 -5.21
CA ILE A 39 -6.06 19.64 -4.92
C ILE A 39 -6.31 18.22 -5.44
N LYS A 40 -5.81 17.87 -6.63
CA LYS A 40 -5.93 16.50 -7.18
C LYS A 40 -5.19 15.49 -6.32
N TYR A 41 -3.97 15.82 -5.89
CA TYR A 41 -3.20 14.95 -4.99
C TYR A 41 -3.90 14.74 -3.65
N GLU A 42 -4.38 15.81 -3.00
CA GLU A 42 -5.07 15.70 -1.71
C GLU A 42 -6.30 14.76 -1.77
N LYS A 43 -7.03 14.76 -2.90
CA LYS A 43 -8.12 13.81 -3.13
C LYS A 43 -7.61 12.36 -3.24
N GLN A 44 -6.50 12.14 -3.93
CA GLN A 44 -5.88 10.82 -4.08
C GLN A 44 -5.20 10.34 -2.80
N LYS A 45 -4.64 11.25 -2.00
CA LYS A 45 -3.93 10.98 -0.75
C LYS A 45 -4.81 10.26 0.26
N ALA A 46 -6.08 10.67 0.38
CA ALA A 46 -7.05 9.98 1.24
C ALA A 46 -7.28 8.53 0.80
N GLU A 47 -7.37 8.28 -0.50
CA GLU A 47 -7.51 6.92 -1.04
C GLU A 47 -6.24 6.09 -0.79
N LEU A 48 -5.06 6.65 -1.04
CA LEU A 48 -3.77 5.99 -0.81
C LEU A 48 -3.60 5.60 0.66
N ARG A 49 -3.91 6.51 1.59
CA ARG A 49 -3.87 6.25 3.04
C ARG A 49 -4.86 5.17 3.46
N SER A 50 -6.07 5.17 2.90
CA SER A 50 -7.06 4.14 3.16
C SER A 50 -6.57 2.74 2.72
N ARG A 51 -6.02 2.63 1.51
CA ARG A 51 -5.45 1.38 0.98
C ARG A 51 -4.22 0.92 1.76
N GLN A 52 -3.37 1.85 2.20
CA GLN A 52 -2.21 1.56 3.06
C GLN A 52 -2.67 0.94 4.39
N LYS A 53 -3.74 1.50 4.99
CA LYS A 53 -4.32 0.98 6.22
C LYS A 53 -4.91 -0.42 6.02
N ASP A 54 -5.71 -0.63 4.96
CA ASP A 54 -6.29 -1.94 4.66
C ASP A 54 -5.21 -3.03 4.51
N LEU A 55 -4.15 -2.76 3.75
CA LEU A 55 -3.04 -3.71 3.61
C LEU A 55 -2.35 -4.00 4.95
N ASN A 56 -2.13 -3.00 5.79
CA ASN A 56 -1.59 -3.21 7.14
C ASN A 56 -2.49 -4.11 7.99
N GLU A 57 -3.80 -3.87 7.99
CA GLU A 57 -4.77 -4.69 8.71
C GLU A 57 -4.78 -6.15 8.19
N LYS A 58 -4.62 -6.35 6.87
CA LYS A 58 -4.45 -7.69 6.27
C LYS A 58 -3.15 -8.37 6.71
N LEU A 59 -2.04 -7.63 6.79
CA LEU A 59 -0.76 -8.16 7.25
C LEU A 59 -0.80 -8.55 8.73
N GLU A 60 -1.47 -7.77 9.57
CA GLU A 60 -1.72 -8.12 10.97
C GLU A 60 -2.60 -9.37 11.09
N SER A 61 -3.67 -9.45 10.29
CA SER A 61 -4.54 -10.63 10.24
C SER A 61 -3.77 -11.89 9.82
N LEU A 62 -2.91 -11.79 8.80
CA LEU A 62 -2.04 -12.88 8.35
C LEU A 62 -1.08 -13.37 9.43
N LYS A 63 -0.56 -12.45 10.26
CA LYS A 63 0.33 -12.77 11.37
C LYS A 63 -0.38 -13.62 12.44
N MET A 64 -1.68 -13.40 12.63
CA MET A 64 -2.51 -14.07 13.64
C MET A 64 -3.29 -15.27 13.08
N ALA A 65 -3.26 -15.49 11.76
CA ALA A 65 -4.04 -16.50 11.09
C ALA A 65 -3.65 -17.94 11.48
N SER A 66 -4.66 -18.80 11.59
CA SER A 66 -4.47 -20.25 11.64
C SER A 66 -4.06 -20.79 10.27
N ASP A 67 -3.52 -22.01 10.24
CA ASP A 67 -3.15 -22.68 9.00
C ASP A 67 -4.28 -22.76 7.98
N SER A 68 -5.51 -23.02 8.45
CA SER A 68 -6.68 -23.19 7.60
C SER A 68 -7.21 -21.89 6.99
N ALA A 69 -6.90 -20.74 7.58
CA ALA A 69 -7.38 -19.43 7.12
C ALA A 69 -6.28 -18.61 6.40
N TRP A 70 -5.03 -19.09 6.43
CA TRP A 70 -3.89 -18.32 5.98
C TRP A 70 -3.91 -18.06 4.47
N GLU A 71 -4.28 -19.05 3.64
CA GLU A 71 -4.34 -18.91 2.18
C GLU A 71 -5.43 -17.90 1.72
N ASP A 72 -6.59 -17.91 2.38
CA ASP A 72 -7.67 -16.95 2.09
C ASP A 72 -7.26 -15.52 2.48
N LEU A 73 -6.66 -15.36 3.67
CA LEU A 73 -6.15 -14.06 4.12
C LEU A 73 -4.99 -13.57 3.25
N LYS A 74 -4.16 -14.49 2.75
CA LYS A 74 -3.06 -14.18 1.83
C LYS A 74 -3.62 -13.61 0.53
N SER A 75 -4.62 -14.27 -0.05
CA SER A 75 -5.28 -13.79 -1.26
C SER A 75 -5.87 -12.38 -1.06
N GLY A 76 -6.48 -12.13 0.10
CA GLY A 76 -6.94 -10.79 0.47
C GLY A 76 -5.83 -9.75 0.56
N ALA A 77 -4.68 -10.11 1.14
CA ALA A 77 -3.51 -9.22 1.23
C ALA A 77 -2.87 -8.96 -0.14
N ASP A 78 -2.78 -9.97 -1.01
CA ASP A 78 -2.29 -9.81 -2.38
C ASP A 78 -3.18 -8.84 -3.17
N LEU A 79 -4.50 -8.98 -3.08
CA LEU A 79 -5.45 -8.05 -3.72
C LEU A 79 -5.32 -6.61 -3.19
N ALA A 80 -5.22 -6.45 -1.87
CA ALA A 80 -5.01 -5.14 -1.24
C ALA A 80 -3.69 -4.50 -1.71
N TRP A 81 -2.63 -5.31 -1.79
CA TRP A 81 -1.32 -4.89 -2.31
C TRP A 81 -1.40 -4.43 -3.77
N GLU A 82 -2.03 -5.22 -4.65
CA GLU A 82 -2.19 -4.84 -6.06
C GLU A 82 -2.97 -3.54 -6.21
N ALA A 83 -4.04 -3.39 -5.44
CA ALA A 83 -4.88 -2.21 -5.47
C ALA A 83 -4.12 -0.95 -5.00
N LEU A 84 -3.32 -1.06 -3.93
CA LEU A 84 -2.46 0.03 -3.46
C LEU A 84 -1.36 0.37 -4.49
N SER A 85 -0.65 -0.64 -4.99
CA SER A 85 0.41 -0.47 -5.99
C SER A 85 -0.12 0.23 -7.25
N ASN A 86 -1.30 -0.15 -7.73
CA ASN A 86 -1.92 0.49 -8.89
C ASN A 86 -2.31 1.94 -8.61
N ALA A 87 -2.85 2.24 -7.42
CA ALA A 87 -3.17 3.61 -7.03
C ALA A 87 -1.91 4.49 -6.94
N VAL A 88 -0.81 3.97 -6.36
CA VAL A 88 0.47 4.70 -6.30
C VAL A 88 1.04 4.94 -7.69
N LYS A 89 1.03 3.92 -8.57
CA LYS A 89 1.48 4.07 -9.97
C LYS A 89 0.67 5.15 -10.70
N SER A 90 -0.65 5.12 -10.59
CA SER A 90 -1.51 6.13 -11.21
C SER A 90 -1.21 7.53 -10.67
N ALA A 91 -1.05 7.68 -9.35
CA ALA A 91 -0.67 8.94 -8.74
C ALA A 91 0.70 9.41 -9.23
N LYS A 92 1.69 8.51 -9.32
CA LYS A 92 3.03 8.81 -9.81
C LYS A 92 3.02 9.36 -11.24
N THR A 93 2.29 8.71 -12.15
CA THR A 93 2.17 9.16 -13.55
C THR A 93 1.62 10.58 -13.68
N HIS A 94 0.80 11.06 -12.74
CA HIS A 94 0.30 12.43 -12.74
C HIS A 94 1.34 13.49 -12.39
N PHE A 95 2.45 13.09 -11.75
CA PHE A 95 3.52 13.98 -11.26
C PHE A 95 4.90 13.61 -11.82
N GLU A 96 4.98 12.70 -12.78
CA GLU A 96 6.19 12.44 -13.58
C GLU A 96 6.40 13.46 -14.70
#